data_AF-B7GB15-F1
#
_entry.id   AF-B7GB15-F1
#
_cell.length_a   1.000
_cell.length_b   1.000
_cell.length_c   1.000
_cell.angle_alpha   90.00
_cell.angle_beta   90.00
_cell.angle_gamma   90.00
#
_symmetry.space_group_name_H-M   'P 1'
#
loop_
_entity.id
_entity.type
_entity.pdbx_description
1 polymer ?
#
loop_
_entity_poly.entity_id
_entity_poly.type
_entity_poly.pdbx_seq_one_letter_code
_entity_poly.pdbx_strand_id
1 'polypeptide(L)'
;ANYILVLDAINFCFWPQLGYEYVDLAQTLTSMASADHRPLDHTREHVDALMALHHKQGKVPPNVAERCQLLNQVGAVLATHFEGSAWNVIQAANHSAVRLVGLLVTYFAGFGDFGGTAGSHHHQDPNNPPSDEMRPIAFLKRAQICVGDWDAALQLNLPDLDQLTTFADYRVPQVLRNAGWIRYRPSLAVMVDQGVEIARDSPEEWSIRAATVVAVE
;
A
#
# COMPACT_ATOMS: atom_id res chain seq x y z
N ALA A 1 1.80 15.16 -7.24
CA ALA A 1 2.29 14.62 -5.96
C ALA A 1 1.14 14.32 -4.98
N ASN A 2 0.38 15.31 -4.47
CA ASN A 2 -0.68 15.08 -3.47
C ASN A 2 -1.73 14.03 -3.91
N TYR A 3 -2.22 14.12 -5.16
CA TYR A 3 -3.16 13.14 -5.70
C TYR A 3 -2.69 11.69 -5.55
N ILE A 4 -1.44 11.39 -5.93
CA ILE A 4 -0.86 10.04 -5.85
C ILE A 4 -0.73 9.60 -4.39
N LEU A 5 -0.21 10.47 -3.51
CA LEU A 5 -0.11 10.15 -2.07
C LEU A 5 -1.45 9.73 -1.48
N VAL A 6 -2.49 10.46 -1.85
CA VAL A 6 -3.86 10.28 -1.37
C VAL A 6 -4.43 8.99 -1.90
N LEU A 7 -4.34 8.80 -3.22
CA LEU A 7 -4.79 7.59 -3.88
C LEU A 7 -4.14 6.37 -3.23
N ASP A 8 -2.81 6.35 -3.09
CA ASP A 8 -2.09 5.20 -2.55
C ASP A 8 -2.30 4.98 -1.06
N ALA A 9 -2.59 6.04 -0.30
CA ALA A 9 -2.97 5.90 1.10
C ALA A 9 -4.29 5.12 1.27
N ILE A 10 -5.23 5.25 0.32
CA ILE A 10 -6.56 4.63 0.42
C ILE A 10 -6.85 3.52 -0.60
N ASN A 11 -5.90 3.25 -1.50
CA ASN A 11 -5.95 2.19 -2.51
C ASN A 11 -5.61 0.82 -1.89
N PHE A 12 -6.54 0.30 -1.11
CA PHE A 12 -6.42 -1.02 -0.50
C PHE A 12 -7.79 -1.70 -0.37
N CYS A 13 -7.81 -3.03 -0.42
CA CYS A 13 -8.98 -3.87 -0.17
C CYS A 13 -10.24 -3.49 -1.00
N PHE A 14 -10.39 -4.16 -2.15
CA PHE A 14 -11.61 -4.08 -2.97
C PHE A 14 -12.52 -5.31 -2.80
N TRP A 15 -12.02 -6.33 -2.11
CA TRP A 15 -12.78 -7.50 -1.67
C TRP A 15 -13.55 -7.19 -0.38
N PRO A 16 -14.70 -7.83 -0.08
CA PRO A 16 -15.49 -8.72 -0.94
C PRO A 16 -16.49 -7.95 -1.82
N GLN A 17 -16.42 -6.63 -1.87
CA GLN A 17 -17.44 -5.79 -2.49
C GLN A 17 -17.46 -5.95 -4.02
N LEU A 18 -18.36 -6.80 -4.51
CA LEU A 18 -18.58 -6.99 -5.94
C LEU A 18 -18.95 -5.67 -6.61
N GLY A 19 -18.27 -5.36 -7.71
CA GLY A 19 -18.55 -4.20 -8.55
C GLY A 19 -17.90 -2.89 -8.09
N TYR A 20 -17.05 -2.90 -7.06
CA TYR A 20 -16.20 -1.76 -6.70
C TYR A 20 -14.73 -2.13 -6.88
N GLU A 21 -14.07 -1.50 -7.86
CA GLU A 21 -12.69 -1.76 -8.22
C GLU A 21 -11.84 -0.49 -8.10
N TYR A 22 -10.52 -0.64 -8.21
CA TYR A 22 -9.56 0.47 -8.18
C TYR A 22 -9.98 1.65 -9.07
N VAL A 23 -10.50 1.36 -10.27
CA VAL A 23 -10.92 2.39 -11.23
C VAL A 23 -12.03 3.29 -10.69
N ASP A 24 -12.96 2.74 -9.90
CA ASP A 24 -14.06 3.52 -9.31
C ASP A 24 -13.53 4.53 -8.29
N LEU A 25 -12.57 4.10 -7.46
CA LEU A 25 -11.88 4.95 -6.49
C LEU A 25 -11.07 6.05 -7.18
N ALA A 26 -10.24 5.67 -8.15
CA ALA A 26 -9.38 6.60 -8.88
C ALA A 26 -10.19 7.64 -9.67
N GLN A 27 -11.26 7.24 -10.37
CA GLN A 27 -12.14 8.15 -11.09
C GLN A 27 -12.84 9.16 -10.16
N THR A 28 -13.25 8.71 -8.97
CA THR A 28 -13.86 9.61 -7.99
C THR A 28 -12.86 10.65 -7.49
N LEU A 29 -11.66 10.24 -7.11
CA LEU A 29 -10.60 11.17 -6.69
C LEU A 29 -10.20 12.14 -7.81
N THR A 30 -10.12 11.68 -9.05
CA THR A 30 -9.82 12.53 -10.21
C THR A 30 -10.91 13.57 -10.43
N SER A 31 -12.17 13.17 -10.30
CA SER A 31 -13.31 14.07 -10.44
C SER A 31 -13.29 15.17 -9.37
N MET A 32 -12.95 14.81 -8.13
CA MET A 32 -12.80 15.77 -7.04
C MET A 32 -11.66 16.75 -7.28
N ALA A 33 -10.47 16.24 -7.62
CA ALA A 33 -9.30 17.07 -7.90
C ALA A 33 -9.55 18.03 -9.08
N SER A 34 -10.36 17.62 -10.06
CA SER A 34 -10.70 18.43 -11.24
C SER A 34 -11.76 19.49 -10.95
N ALA A 35 -12.71 19.23 -10.03
CA ALA A 35 -13.83 20.12 -9.75
C ALA A 35 -13.44 21.31 -8.85
N ASP A 36 -12.52 21.12 -7.90
CA ASP A 36 -12.22 22.15 -6.90
C ASP A 36 -11.13 23.13 -7.32
N HIS A 37 -10.41 22.89 -8.42
CA HIS A 37 -9.23 23.68 -8.88
C HIS A 37 -8.18 23.96 -7.77
N ARG A 38 -8.28 23.27 -6.65
CA ARG A 38 -7.39 23.32 -5.50
C ARG A 38 -6.65 21.99 -5.42
N PRO A 39 -5.34 21.99 -5.14
CA PRO A 39 -4.50 20.81 -5.15
C PRO A 39 -5.19 19.51 -4.69
N LEU A 40 -5.45 19.30 -3.43
CA LEU A 40 -6.31 18.27 -2.82
C LEU A 40 -5.96 18.58 -1.37
N ASP A 41 -6.45 19.73 -0.93
CA ASP A 41 -5.92 20.43 0.23
C ASP A 41 -6.76 19.86 1.36
N HIS A 42 -6.23 18.83 2.02
CA HIS A 42 -6.97 17.89 2.86
C HIS A 42 -7.72 18.52 4.04
N THR A 43 -8.92 19.04 3.77
CA THR A 43 -9.93 19.36 4.77
C THR A 43 -10.93 18.21 4.88
N ARG A 44 -11.59 18.13 6.04
CA ARG A 44 -12.71 17.21 6.33
C ARG A 44 -13.82 17.24 5.26
N GLU A 45 -13.96 18.36 4.55
CA GLU A 45 -14.94 18.59 3.49
C GLU A 45 -14.69 17.70 2.26
N HIS A 46 -13.43 17.42 1.88
CA HIS A 46 -13.12 16.53 0.76
C HIS A 46 -13.46 15.07 1.08
N VAL A 47 -13.34 14.65 2.35
CA VAL A 47 -13.72 13.31 2.79
C VAL A 47 -15.24 13.10 2.72
N ASP A 48 -16.01 14.10 3.15
CA ASP A 48 -17.47 14.08 3.03
C ASP A 48 -17.92 14.15 1.56
N ALA A 49 -17.18 14.89 0.70
CA ALA A 49 -17.41 14.93 -0.74
C ALA A 49 -17.10 13.59 -1.43
N LEU A 50 -16.01 12.91 -1.05
CA LEU A 50 -15.68 11.56 -1.51
C LEU A 50 -16.83 10.60 -1.18
N MET A 51 -17.34 10.66 0.05
CA MET A 51 -18.46 9.84 0.51
C MET A 51 -19.78 10.16 -0.18
N ALA A 52 -20.06 11.43 -0.44
CA ALA A 52 -21.25 11.88 -1.16
C ALA A 52 -21.23 11.44 -2.63
N LEU A 53 -20.06 11.51 -3.30
CA LEU A 53 -19.91 11.08 -4.69
C LEU A 53 -20.07 9.56 -4.85
N HIS A 54 -19.50 8.78 -3.94
CA HIS A 54 -19.67 7.32 -3.91
C HIS A 54 -21.14 6.92 -3.69
N HIS A 55 -21.83 7.58 -2.74
CA HIS A 55 -23.27 7.38 -2.54
C HIS A 55 -24.09 7.72 -3.78
N LYS A 56 -23.77 8.83 -4.46
CA LYS A 56 -24.46 9.26 -5.68
C LYS A 56 -24.29 8.28 -6.85
N GLN A 57 -23.19 7.52 -6.86
CA GLN A 57 -22.91 6.49 -7.85
C GLN A 57 -23.45 5.09 -7.45
N GLY A 58 -24.09 4.96 -6.28
CA GLY A 58 -24.66 3.71 -5.80
C GLY A 58 -23.62 2.65 -5.40
N LYS A 59 -22.35 3.04 -5.25
CA LYS A 59 -21.25 2.14 -4.88
C LYS A 59 -20.56 2.67 -3.63
N VAL A 60 -20.77 2.02 -2.49
CA VAL A 60 -20.09 2.37 -1.24
C VAL A 60 -18.74 1.62 -1.18
N PRO A 61 -17.61 2.31 -1.05
CA PRO A 61 -16.31 1.64 -0.88
C PRO A 61 -16.33 0.75 0.37
N PRO A 62 -15.65 -0.40 0.41
CA PRO A 62 -15.39 -1.10 1.68
C PRO A 62 -14.59 -0.21 2.66
N ASN A 63 -14.52 -0.54 3.95
CA ASN A 63 -13.62 0.11 4.91
C ASN A 63 -13.67 1.67 4.90
N VAL A 64 -14.84 2.26 4.66
CA VAL A 64 -15.02 3.73 4.57
C VAL A 64 -14.36 4.46 5.73
N ALA A 65 -14.65 4.05 6.97
CA ALA A 65 -14.16 4.72 8.16
C ALA A 65 -12.62 4.75 8.21
N GLU A 66 -11.98 3.64 7.81
CA GLU A 66 -10.51 3.53 7.73
C GLU A 66 -9.95 4.44 6.63
N ARG A 67 -10.56 4.48 5.45
CA ARG A 67 -10.16 5.38 4.37
C ARG A 67 -10.27 6.85 4.80
N CYS A 68 -11.37 7.23 5.43
CA CYS A 68 -11.56 8.59 5.98
C CYS A 68 -10.49 8.94 7.02
N GLN A 69 -10.18 8.00 7.92
CA GLN A 69 -9.14 8.20 8.92
C GLN A 69 -7.77 8.43 8.28
N LEU A 70 -7.41 7.61 7.28
CA LEU A 70 -6.13 7.72 6.57
C LEU A 70 -6.01 9.04 5.79
N LEU A 71 -7.08 9.49 5.13
CA LEU A 71 -7.11 10.79 4.45
C LEU A 71 -6.85 11.96 5.42
N ASN A 72 -7.54 11.97 6.56
CA ASN A 72 -7.34 13.00 7.58
C ASN A 72 -5.91 12.99 8.13
N GLN A 73 -5.34 11.79 8.33
CA GLN A 73 -3.95 11.64 8.78
C GLN A 73 -2.95 12.17 7.74
N VAL A 74 -3.11 11.82 6.47
CA VAL A 74 -2.27 12.34 5.37
C VAL A 74 -2.32 13.88 5.36
N GLY A 75 -3.51 14.45 5.44
CA GLY A 75 -3.70 15.90 5.50
C GLY A 75 -3.00 16.57 6.67
N ALA A 76 -3.21 16.05 7.88
CA ALA A 76 -2.60 16.59 9.09
C ALA A 76 -1.06 16.54 9.04
N VAL A 77 -0.50 15.43 8.55
CA VAL A 77 0.95 15.25 8.40
C VAL A 77 1.51 16.23 7.38
N LEU A 78 0.89 16.36 6.20
CA LEU A 78 1.32 17.32 5.19
C LEU A 78 1.29 18.75 5.72
N ALA A 79 0.19 19.15 6.36
CA ALA A 79 0.05 20.50 6.91
C ALA A 79 1.09 20.81 8.01
N THR A 80 1.39 19.82 8.86
CA THR A 80 2.28 20.01 10.02
C THR A 80 3.76 19.95 9.64
N HIS A 81 4.14 19.05 8.73
CA HIS A 81 5.55 18.71 8.48
C HIS A 81 6.06 19.08 7.08
N PHE A 82 5.17 19.34 6.12
CA PHE A 82 5.52 19.48 4.70
C PHE A 82 4.81 20.66 4.02
N GLU A 83 4.37 21.66 4.78
CA GLU A 83 3.70 22.88 4.27
C GLU A 83 2.49 22.57 3.37
N GLY A 84 1.77 21.48 3.66
CA GLY A 84 0.62 21.02 2.89
C GLY A 84 0.95 20.34 1.55
N SER A 85 2.21 20.11 1.23
CA SER A 85 2.64 19.65 -0.09
C SER A 85 3.40 18.32 -0.05
N ALA A 86 2.87 17.32 -0.73
CA ALA A 86 3.58 16.05 -0.93
C ALA A 86 4.85 16.22 -1.79
N TRP A 87 4.95 17.30 -2.56
CA TRP A 87 6.20 17.64 -3.26
C TRP A 87 7.34 17.90 -2.26
N ASN A 88 7.05 18.50 -1.11
CA ASN A 88 8.07 18.73 -0.09
C ASN A 88 8.56 17.43 0.56
N VAL A 89 7.73 16.38 0.61
CA VAL A 89 8.16 15.02 0.98
C VAL A 89 9.18 14.48 -0.04
N ILE A 90 8.85 14.60 -1.34
CA ILE A 90 9.73 14.16 -2.44
C ILE A 90 11.08 14.90 -2.39
N GLN A 91 11.05 16.24 -2.20
CA GLN A 91 12.27 17.04 -2.10
C GLN A 91 13.11 16.65 -0.88
N ALA A 92 12.49 16.41 0.28
CA ALA A 92 13.19 16.02 1.51
C ALA A 92 13.94 14.67 1.39
N ALA A 93 13.50 13.79 0.49
CA ALA A 93 14.18 12.54 0.23
C ALA A 93 15.51 12.70 -0.50
N ASN A 94 15.77 13.88 -1.10
CA ASN A 94 17.01 14.19 -1.80
C ASN A 94 17.33 13.18 -2.91
N HIS A 95 16.38 13.01 -3.84
CA HIS A 95 16.51 12.18 -5.04
C HIS A 95 16.85 10.70 -4.75
N SER A 96 16.22 10.12 -3.72
CA SER A 96 16.38 8.70 -3.37
C SER A 96 15.03 8.05 -3.08
N ALA A 97 14.73 6.96 -3.80
CA ALA A 97 13.57 6.10 -3.62
C ALA A 97 13.55 5.45 -2.23
N VAL A 98 14.70 4.96 -1.76
CA VAL A 98 14.82 4.34 -0.42
C VAL A 98 14.51 5.36 0.67
N ARG A 99 15.05 6.58 0.56
CA ARG A 99 14.75 7.67 1.50
C ARG A 99 13.30 8.11 1.42
N LEU A 100 12.71 8.14 0.23
CA LEU A 100 11.30 8.42 -0.01
C LEU A 100 10.39 7.42 0.72
N VAL A 101 10.65 6.12 0.58
CA VAL A 101 9.96 5.06 1.34
C VAL A 101 10.13 5.28 2.84
N GLY A 102 11.36 5.55 3.29
CA GLY A 102 11.65 5.83 4.70
C GLY A 102 10.84 7.02 5.25
N LEU A 103 10.71 8.11 4.50
CA LEU A 103 9.90 9.26 4.88
C LEU A 103 8.41 8.92 4.94
N LEU A 104 7.89 8.19 3.95
CA LEU A 104 6.49 7.74 3.95
C LEU A 104 6.16 6.92 5.19
N VAL A 105 6.99 5.93 5.51
CA VAL A 105 6.82 5.05 6.68
C VAL A 105 6.98 5.82 7.99
N THR A 106 7.88 6.80 8.06
CA THR A 106 8.14 7.58 9.27
C THR A 106 6.98 8.52 9.60
N TYR A 107 6.47 9.25 8.60
CA TYR A 107 5.52 10.33 8.82
C TYR A 107 4.06 9.91 8.63
N PHE A 108 3.80 8.93 7.77
CA PHE A 108 2.45 8.54 7.40
C PHE A 108 2.19 7.10 7.85
N ALA A 109 1.61 6.93 9.04
CA ALA A 109 1.38 5.62 9.66
C ALA A 109 0.66 4.62 8.73
N GLY A 110 -0.23 5.08 7.85
CA GLY A 110 -0.89 4.26 6.83
C GLY A 110 0.05 3.59 5.82
N PHE A 111 1.27 4.08 5.66
CA PHE A 111 2.29 3.47 4.79
C PHE A 111 3.17 2.46 5.53
N GLY A 112 3.08 2.40 6.87
CA GLY A 112 3.69 1.36 7.67
C GLY A 112 3.00 0.01 7.46
N ASP A 113 3.79 -1.01 7.18
CA ASP A 113 3.31 -2.36 6.84
C ASP A 113 4.36 -3.37 7.30
N PHE A 114 4.28 -3.61 8.61
CA PHE A 114 5.15 -4.47 9.39
C PHE A 114 4.34 -5.61 9.98
N GLY A 115 4.85 -6.83 9.90
CA GLY A 115 4.23 -8.03 10.49
C GLY A 115 5.27 -8.89 11.21
N GLY A 116 4.82 -9.70 12.17
CA GLY A 116 5.62 -10.74 12.84
C GLY A 116 7.02 -10.32 13.32
N THR A 117 7.86 -11.30 13.61
CA THR A 117 9.31 -11.09 13.78
C THR A 117 10.05 -12.20 13.05
N ALA A 118 10.99 -11.81 12.18
CA ALA A 118 11.96 -12.71 11.58
C ALA A 118 12.73 -13.37 12.74
N GLY A 119 12.56 -14.68 12.91
CA GLY A 119 13.04 -15.40 14.10
C GLY A 119 12.09 -16.48 14.61
N SER A 120 10.76 -16.25 14.54
CA SER A 120 9.76 -17.15 15.16
C SER A 120 9.50 -18.45 14.37
N HIS A 121 9.80 -18.45 13.07
CA HIS A 121 9.51 -19.56 12.16
C HIS A 121 10.77 -20.21 11.55
N HIS A 122 11.93 -20.10 12.21
CA HIS A 122 13.10 -20.86 11.78
C HIS A 122 12.83 -22.36 11.93
N HIS A 123 12.60 -23.04 10.81
CA HIS A 123 13.24 -24.33 10.63
C HIS A 123 14.73 -24.10 10.90
N GLN A 124 15.28 -24.82 11.88
CA GLN A 124 16.70 -24.78 12.21
C GLN A 124 17.51 -25.10 10.94
N ASP A 125 17.93 -24.07 10.22
CA ASP A 125 18.94 -24.21 9.18
C ASP A 125 20.30 -24.21 9.90
N PRO A 126 21.00 -25.35 9.96
CA PRO A 126 22.29 -25.43 10.64
C PRO A 126 23.38 -24.56 9.99
N ASN A 127 23.14 -24.02 8.79
CA ASN A 127 24.09 -23.15 8.07
C ASN A 127 23.78 -21.66 8.18
N ASN A 128 22.64 -21.26 8.78
CA ASN A 128 22.26 -19.87 8.94
C ASN A 128 21.84 -19.61 10.41
N PRO A 129 22.80 -19.29 11.30
CA PRO A 129 22.50 -19.08 12.70
C PRO A 129 21.52 -17.90 12.86
N PRO A 130 20.58 -17.98 13.81
CA PRO A 130 19.64 -16.90 14.04
C PRO A 130 20.41 -15.62 14.37
N SER A 131 20.10 -14.52 13.68
CA SER A 131 20.53 -13.21 14.12
C SER A 131 19.84 -12.89 15.45
N ASP A 132 20.60 -12.49 16.47
CA ASP A 132 20.08 -12.10 17.80
C ASP A 132 19.05 -10.93 17.73
N GLU A 133 18.94 -10.27 16.59
CA GLU A 133 17.94 -9.22 16.35
C GLU A 133 16.64 -9.80 15.77
N MET A 134 15.61 -9.91 16.60
CA MET A 134 14.22 -10.02 16.12
C MET A 134 13.88 -8.76 15.34
N ARG A 135 13.93 -8.83 14.01
CA ARG A 135 13.49 -7.74 13.14
C ARG A 135 12.05 -7.99 12.69
N PRO A 136 11.18 -6.97 12.69
CA PRO A 136 9.85 -7.12 12.10
C PRO A 136 9.98 -7.42 10.60
N ILE A 137 9.09 -8.25 10.07
CA ILE A 137 8.97 -8.44 8.62
C ILE A 137 8.35 -7.16 8.06
N ALA A 138 9.00 -6.52 7.10
CA ALA A 138 8.52 -5.29 6.48
C ALA A 138 8.19 -5.54 5.01
N PHE A 139 6.92 -5.41 4.63
CA PHE A 139 6.51 -5.49 3.22
C PHE A 139 6.38 -4.11 2.58
N LEU A 140 6.03 -3.09 3.38
CA LEU A 140 5.98 -1.67 2.99
C LEU A 140 5.22 -1.43 1.68
N LYS A 141 4.21 -2.24 1.39
CA LYS A 141 3.61 -2.36 0.05
C LYS A 141 3.16 -1.00 -0.51
N ARG A 142 2.35 -0.27 0.26
CA ARG A 142 1.82 1.03 -0.16
C ARG A 142 2.93 2.07 -0.33
N ALA A 143 3.97 2.01 0.48
CA ALA A 143 5.10 2.95 0.38
C ALA A 143 5.87 2.70 -0.91
N GLN A 144 6.14 1.44 -1.23
CA GLN A 144 6.81 1.05 -2.47
C GLN A 144 6.00 1.43 -3.71
N ILE A 145 4.69 1.17 -3.71
CA ILE A 145 3.78 1.59 -4.80
C ILE A 145 3.80 3.10 -4.97
N CYS A 146 3.65 3.87 -3.88
CA CYS A 146 3.57 5.33 -3.97
C CYS A 146 4.84 5.97 -4.52
N VAL A 147 6.00 5.43 -4.14
CA VAL A 147 7.29 5.89 -4.69
C VAL A 147 7.41 5.54 -6.16
N GLY A 148 7.02 4.33 -6.58
CA GLY A 148 6.99 3.93 -7.99
C GLY A 148 6.04 4.79 -8.83
N ASP A 149 4.83 5.05 -8.33
CA ASP A 149 3.83 5.86 -9.02
C ASP A 149 4.27 7.33 -9.12
N TRP A 150 4.92 7.88 -8.09
CA TRP A 150 5.54 9.20 -8.17
C TRP A 150 6.68 9.24 -9.19
N ASP A 151 7.57 8.26 -9.18
CA ASP A 151 8.69 8.21 -10.12
C ASP A 151 8.18 8.18 -11.58
N ALA A 152 7.23 7.30 -11.86
CA ALA A 152 6.64 7.15 -13.19
C ALA A 152 5.83 8.38 -13.63
N ALA A 153 4.92 8.87 -12.78
CA ALA A 153 4.00 9.94 -13.16
C ALA A 153 4.66 11.32 -13.21
N LEU A 154 5.68 11.55 -12.37
CA LEU A 154 6.38 12.84 -12.27
C LEU A 154 7.76 12.81 -12.96
N GLN A 155 8.15 11.67 -13.54
CA GLN A 155 9.42 11.47 -14.24
C GLN A 155 10.62 11.87 -13.36
N LEU A 156 10.63 11.40 -12.11
CA LEU A 156 11.65 11.77 -11.13
C LEU A 156 13.01 11.14 -11.45
N ASN A 157 13.01 9.99 -12.13
CA ASN A 157 14.20 9.20 -12.46
C ASN A 157 15.03 8.90 -11.19
N LEU A 158 14.38 8.31 -10.18
CA LEU A 158 15.03 7.94 -8.93
C LEU A 158 16.10 6.85 -9.19
N PRO A 159 17.36 7.07 -8.82
CA PRO A 159 18.48 6.22 -9.25
C PRO A 159 18.59 4.90 -8.49
N ASP A 160 17.94 4.79 -7.34
CA ASP A 160 17.97 3.66 -6.39
C ASP A 160 16.60 2.98 -6.28
N LEU A 161 15.75 3.12 -7.30
CA LEU A 161 14.45 2.46 -7.34
C LEU A 161 14.59 0.92 -7.36
N ASP A 162 15.68 0.42 -7.93
CA ASP A 162 16.07 -1.00 -7.96
C ASP A 162 16.45 -1.57 -6.59
N GLN A 163 16.62 -0.73 -5.56
CA GLN A 163 16.80 -1.17 -4.18
C GLN A 163 15.47 -1.43 -3.47
N LEU A 164 14.34 -1.05 -4.07
CA LEU A 164 13.02 -1.47 -3.63
C LEU A 164 12.74 -2.87 -4.18
N THR A 165 11.85 -3.60 -3.52
CA THR A 165 11.41 -4.92 -3.99
C THR A 165 10.11 -4.81 -4.76
N THR A 166 9.70 -5.88 -5.42
CA THR A 166 8.31 -6.02 -5.83
C THR A 166 7.40 -5.82 -4.62
N PHE A 167 6.37 -5.00 -4.81
CA PHE A 167 5.39 -4.77 -3.76
C PHE A 167 4.53 -6.04 -3.58
N ALA A 168 4.39 -6.48 -2.32
CA ALA A 168 3.61 -7.66 -1.98
C ALA A 168 2.09 -7.35 -1.94
N ASP A 169 1.52 -6.93 -3.08
CA ASP A 169 0.08 -6.74 -3.27
C ASP A 169 -0.65 -8.07 -3.47
N TYR A 170 -1.95 -8.11 -3.16
CA TYR A 170 -2.75 -9.33 -3.25
C TYR A 170 -3.09 -9.74 -4.69
N ARG A 171 -2.95 -8.85 -5.69
CA ARG A 171 -3.14 -9.18 -7.12
C ARG A 171 -1.95 -9.93 -7.72
N VAL A 172 -0.72 -9.57 -7.33
CA VAL A 172 0.52 -10.19 -7.85
C VAL A 172 0.58 -11.71 -7.60
N PRO A 173 0.36 -12.25 -6.38
CA PRO A 173 0.39 -13.69 -6.15
C PRO A 173 -0.70 -14.44 -6.91
N GLN A 174 -1.82 -13.82 -7.27
CA GLN A 174 -2.83 -14.47 -8.12
C GLN A 174 -2.25 -14.80 -9.49
N VAL A 175 -1.54 -13.84 -10.10
CA VAL A 175 -0.88 -14.01 -11.40
C VAL A 175 0.23 -15.04 -11.30
N LEU A 176 1.10 -14.91 -10.29
CA LEU A 176 2.22 -15.83 -10.07
C LEU A 176 1.75 -17.26 -9.83
N ARG A 177 0.67 -17.46 -9.06
CA ARG A 177 0.09 -18.78 -8.79
C ARG A 177 -0.51 -19.38 -10.05
N ASN A 178 -1.26 -18.59 -10.81
CA ASN A 178 -1.87 -19.04 -12.07
C ASN A 178 -0.81 -19.45 -13.10
N ALA A 179 0.32 -18.74 -13.13
CA ALA A 179 1.46 -19.06 -13.99
C ALA A 179 2.35 -20.20 -13.44
N GLY A 180 2.09 -20.71 -12.23
CA GLY A 180 2.82 -21.81 -11.63
C GLY A 180 4.13 -21.44 -10.93
N TRP A 181 4.46 -20.15 -10.80
CA TRP A 181 5.66 -19.65 -10.12
C TRP A 181 5.58 -19.79 -8.60
N ILE A 182 4.39 -19.66 -8.02
CA ILE A 182 4.15 -19.93 -6.60
C ILE A 182 3.15 -21.08 -6.42
N ARG A 183 3.38 -21.93 -5.41
CA ARG A 183 2.49 -23.03 -5.05
C ARG A 183 2.20 -22.99 -3.57
N TYR A 184 0.92 -23.00 -3.21
CA TYR A 184 0.49 -23.07 -1.82
C TYR A 184 0.44 -24.52 -1.34
N ARG A 185 0.65 -24.71 -0.04
CA ARG A 185 0.33 -25.98 0.62
C ARG A 185 -1.16 -26.30 0.47
N PRO A 186 -1.58 -27.59 0.46
CA PRO A 186 -2.97 -27.97 0.17
C PRO A 186 -4.02 -27.23 1.01
N SER A 187 -3.79 -27.06 2.31
CA SER A 187 -4.73 -26.34 3.19
C SER A 187 -4.93 -24.88 2.80
N LEU A 188 -3.84 -24.17 2.49
CA LEU A 188 -3.89 -22.77 2.06
C LEU A 188 -4.49 -22.63 0.66
N ALA A 189 -4.18 -23.55 -0.25
CA ALA A 189 -4.79 -23.60 -1.57
C ALA A 189 -6.32 -23.71 -1.47
N VAL A 190 -6.83 -24.63 -0.65
CA VAL A 190 -8.27 -24.82 -0.42
C VAL A 190 -8.92 -23.55 0.13
N MET A 191 -8.30 -22.88 1.12
CA MET A 191 -8.82 -21.62 1.66
C MET A 191 -8.97 -20.55 0.57
N VAL A 192 -7.92 -20.33 -0.22
CA VAL A 192 -7.91 -19.35 -1.31
C VAL A 192 -8.94 -19.71 -2.38
N ASP A 193 -9.00 -20.97 -2.80
CA ASP A 193 -9.90 -21.46 -3.85
C ASP A 193 -11.38 -21.38 -3.44
N GLN A 194 -11.66 -21.46 -2.14
CA GLN A 194 -13.00 -21.31 -1.58
C GLN A 194 -13.37 -19.85 -1.25
N GLY A 195 -12.47 -18.89 -1.48
CA GLY A 195 -12.69 -17.49 -1.13
C GLY A 195 -12.81 -17.26 0.38
N VAL A 196 -12.19 -18.13 1.19
CA VAL A 196 -12.13 -17.96 2.65
C VAL A 196 -11.15 -16.84 2.97
N GLU A 197 -11.60 -15.87 3.77
CA GLU A 197 -10.76 -14.78 4.23
C GLU A 197 -9.55 -15.32 5.02
N ILE A 198 -8.35 -14.95 4.57
CA ILE A 198 -7.13 -15.21 5.31
C ILE A 198 -6.95 -14.08 6.31
N ALA A 199 -6.83 -14.42 7.59
CA ALA A 199 -6.67 -13.44 8.65
C ALA A 199 -5.43 -12.56 8.40
N ARG A 200 -5.60 -11.26 8.60
CA ARG A 200 -4.50 -10.29 8.61
C ARG A 200 -3.45 -10.71 9.64
N ASP A 201 -2.17 -10.53 9.30
CA ASP A 201 -1.03 -10.83 10.18
C ASP A 201 -0.93 -12.32 10.57
N SER A 202 -1.52 -13.21 9.75
CA SER A 202 -1.37 -14.66 9.91
C SER A 202 -0.14 -15.19 9.17
N PRO A 203 0.41 -16.34 9.59
CA PRO A 203 1.48 -17.01 8.84
C PRO A 203 1.11 -17.28 7.37
N GLU A 204 -0.16 -17.58 7.07
CA GLU A 204 -0.67 -17.75 5.72
C GLU A 204 -0.57 -16.48 4.88
N GLU A 205 -1.01 -15.34 5.44
CA GLU A 205 -0.93 -14.04 4.76
C GLU A 205 0.52 -13.64 4.50
N TRP A 206 1.38 -13.74 5.51
CA TRP A 206 2.81 -13.48 5.37
C TRP A 206 3.48 -14.41 4.35
N SER A 207 3.12 -15.70 4.34
CA SER A 207 3.70 -16.67 3.40
C SER A 207 3.37 -16.33 1.95
N ILE A 208 2.13 -15.91 1.66
CA ILE A 208 1.74 -15.49 0.31
C ILE A 208 2.54 -14.26 -0.12
N ARG A 209 2.68 -13.28 0.78
CA ARG A 209 3.38 -12.02 0.51
C ARG A 209 4.88 -12.21 0.36
N ALA A 210 5.51 -12.99 1.24
CA ALA A 210 6.92 -13.35 1.14
C ALA A 210 7.22 -14.15 -0.12
N ALA A 211 6.38 -15.14 -0.47
CA ALA A 211 6.52 -15.90 -1.71
C ALA A 211 6.39 -15.03 -2.95
N THR A 212 5.58 -13.96 -2.90
CA THR A 212 5.49 -12.97 -3.97
C THR A 212 6.82 -12.27 -4.19
N VAL A 213 7.43 -11.79 -3.12
CA VAL A 213 8.74 -11.11 -3.19
C VAL A 213 9.82 -12.07 -3.73
N VAL A 214 9.94 -13.26 -3.13
CA VAL A 214 10.94 -14.26 -3.52
C VAL A 214 10.77 -14.78 -4.94
N ALA A 215 9.55 -14.78 -5.49
CA ALA A 215 9.32 -15.26 -6.85
C ALA A 215 9.70 -14.24 -7.94
N VAL A 216 9.84 -12.96 -7.59
CA VAL A 216 10.15 -11.87 -8.54
C VAL A 216 11.61 -11.42 -8.42
N GLU A 217 12.14 -11.34 -7.20
CA GLU A 217 13.54 -10.99 -6.91
C GLU A 217 14.49 -12.19 -7.06
#